data_AF-A0A820FTV2-F1
#
_entry.id   AF-A0A820FTV2-F1
#
_cell.length_a   1.000
_cell.length_b   1.000
_cell.length_c   1.000
_cell.angle_alpha   90.00
_cell.angle_beta   90.00
_cell.angle_gamma   90.00
#
_symmetry.space_group_name_H-M   'P 1'
#
loop_
_entity.id
_entity.type
_entity.pdbx_description
1 polymer ?
#
loop_
_entity_poly.entity_id
_entity_poly.type
_entity_poly.pdbx_seq_one_letter_code
_entity_poly.pdbx_strand_id
1 'polypeptide(L)'
;MNVQQRIGGSSSLSPAGKAYTEALAQYITNEKIQDLIVWTSQMEQTISTAANINAPKEQWKALNGIHAGIFEGLTFREVAENYSEEFAARGRSKYYYRYPGGE
;
A
#
# COMPACT_ATOMS: atom_id res chain seq x y z
N MET A 1 -8.66 0.70 5.15
CA MET A 1 -8.20 1.89 4.39
C MET A 1 -8.77 1.94 2.97
N ASN A 2 -8.42 0.99 2.09
CA ASN A 2 -8.79 1.05 0.66
C ASN A 2 -10.30 1.14 0.38
N VAL A 3 -11.12 0.32 1.05
CA VAL A 3 -12.60 0.33 0.88
C VAL A 3 -13.20 1.69 1.25
N GLN A 4 -12.57 2.41 2.17
CA GLN A 4 -13.00 3.74 2.63
C GLN A 4 -12.27 4.87 1.90
N GLN A 5 -11.41 4.55 0.91
CA GLN A 5 -10.57 5.51 0.18
C GLN A 5 -9.70 6.40 1.08
N ARG A 6 -9.23 5.83 2.21
CA ARG A 6 -8.32 6.51 3.14
C ARG A 6 -6.87 6.31 2.71
N ILE A 7 -6.08 7.37 2.82
CA ILE A 7 -4.67 7.45 2.44
C ILE A 7 -3.80 6.86 3.54
N GLY A 8 -2.78 6.10 3.13
CA GLY A 8 -1.76 5.56 4.03
C GLY A 8 -2.30 4.52 5.02
N GLY A 9 -1.69 4.48 6.19
CA GLY A 9 -2.00 3.60 7.32
C GLY A 9 -1.74 2.12 7.05
N SER A 10 -1.88 1.31 8.10
CA SER A 10 -1.94 -0.14 8.00
C SER A 10 -3.37 -0.60 8.30
N SER A 11 -4.00 -1.31 7.37
CA SER A 11 -5.24 -2.04 7.66
C SER A 11 -5.18 -3.45 7.12
N SER A 12 -5.86 -4.36 7.80
CA SER A 12 -6.04 -5.73 7.34
C SER A 12 -6.76 -5.78 5.98
N LEU A 13 -6.57 -6.89 5.27
CA LEU A 13 -7.16 -7.13 3.96
C LEU A 13 -8.69 -7.19 4.04
N SER A 14 -9.35 -6.61 3.04
CA SER A 14 -10.80 -6.79 2.82
C SER A 14 -11.13 -8.24 2.42
N PRO A 15 -12.40 -8.66 2.44
CA PRO A 15 -12.78 -10.00 1.94
C PRO A 15 -12.30 -10.27 0.51
N ALA A 16 -12.41 -9.29 -0.39
CA ALA A 16 -11.85 -9.39 -1.73
C ALA A 16 -10.32 -9.47 -1.74
N GLY A 17 -9.65 -8.72 -0.85
CA GLY A 17 -8.20 -8.81 -0.67
C GLY A 17 -7.74 -10.19 -0.20
N LYS A 18 -8.51 -10.84 0.69
CA LYS A 18 -8.25 -12.23 1.12
C LYS A 18 -8.44 -13.22 -0.03
N ALA A 19 -9.52 -13.10 -0.79
CA ALA A 19 -9.72 -13.94 -1.98
C ALA A 19 -8.57 -13.79 -3.00
N TYR A 20 -8.04 -12.57 -3.15
CA TYR A 20 -6.88 -12.31 -4.00
C TYR A 20 -5.60 -13.02 -3.51
N THR A 21 -5.38 -13.15 -2.20
CA THR A 21 -4.18 -13.84 -1.69
C THR A 21 -4.14 -15.31 -2.07
N GLU A 22 -5.30 -15.97 -2.02
CA GLU A 22 -5.48 -17.36 -2.44
C GLU A 22 -5.24 -17.52 -3.95
N ALA A 23 -5.85 -16.66 -4.75
CA ALA A 23 -5.68 -16.66 -6.21
C ALA A 23 -4.22 -16.41 -6.62
N LEU A 24 -3.53 -15.48 -5.95
CA LEU A 24 -2.12 -15.18 -6.20
C LEU A 24 -1.22 -16.37 -5.84
N ALA A 25 -1.44 -17.01 -4.70
CA ALA A 25 -0.66 -18.18 -4.30
C ALA A 25 -0.83 -19.35 -5.28
N GLN A 26 -2.06 -19.59 -5.75
CA GLN A 26 -2.34 -20.61 -6.76
C GLN A 26 -1.66 -20.26 -8.09
N TYR A 27 -1.74 -19.01 -8.52
CA TYR A 27 -1.10 -18.54 -9.74
C TYR A 27 0.41 -18.77 -9.70
N ILE A 28 1.10 -18.30 -8.65
CA ILE A 28 2.55 -18.46 -8.50
C ILE A 28 2.96 -19.94 -8.46
N THR A 29 2.17 -20.79 -7.82
CA THR A 29 2.42 -22.25 -7.79
C THR A 29 2.40 -22.84 -9.19
N ASN A 30 1.48 -22.39 -10.05
CA ASN A 30 1.33 -22.90 -11.42
C ASN A 30 2.44 -22.43 -12.36
N GLU A 31 3.01 -21.25 -12.14
CA GLU A 31 4.10 -20.69 -12.96
C GLU A 31 5.43 -21.46 -12.79
N LYS A 32 5.59 -22.23 -11.70
CA LYS A 32 6.80 -23.05 -11.44
C LYS A 32 8.12 -22.26 -11.57
N ILE A 33 8.11 -21.03 -11.06
CA ILE A 33 9.26 -20.13 -11.10
C ILE A 33 10.40 -20.72 -10.26
N GLN A 34 11.55 -20.96 -10.89
CA GLN A 34 12.75 -21.42 -10.18
C GLN A 34 13.35 -20.28 -9.34
N ASP A 35 13.82 -20.60 -8.14
CA ASP A 35 14.50 -19.69 -7.22
C ASP A 35 13.73 -18.37 -6.93
N LEU A 36 12.40 -18.45 -6.89
CA LEU A 36 11.56 -17.30 -6.58
C LEU A 36 11.85 -16.76 -5.17
N ILE A 37 12.09 -15.45 -5.08
CA ILE A 37 12.12 -14.69 -3.82
C ILE A 37 10.99 -13.66 -3.89
N VAL A 38 10.17 -13.59 -2.84
CA VAL A 38 9.05 -12.66 -2.76
C VAL A 38 9.44 -11.47 -1.87
N TRP A 39 9.37 -10.27 -2.41
CA TRP A 39 9.59 -9.05 -1.64
C TRP A 39 8.27 -8.40 -1.26
N THR A 40 8.16 -7.99 -0.01
CA THR A 40 7.04 -7.19 0.50
C THR A 40 7.55 -5.92 1.15
N SER A 41 6.65 -4.96 1.37
CA SER A 41 6.92 -3.92 2.36
C SER A 41 6.81 -4.48 3.77
N GLN A 42 7.02 -3.64 4.79
CA GLN A 42 6.77 -3.99 6.19
C GLN A 42 5.31 -3.78 6.60
N MET A 43 4.42 -3.45 5.65
CA MET A 43 3.01 -3.21 5.94
C MET A 43 2.23 -4.53 6.00
N GLU A 44 1.33 -4.66 6.98
CA GLU A 44 0.52 -5.88 7.22
C GLU A 44 -0.19 -6.38 5.96
N GLN A 45 -0.69 -5.46 5.13
CA GLN A 45 -1.39 -5.78 3.88
C GLN A 45 -0.50 -6.56 2.90
N THR A 46 0.74 -6.13 2.66
CA THR A 46 1.63 -6.82 1.71
C THR A 46 2.16 -8.12 2.28
N ILE A 47 2.42 -8.16 3.59
CA ILE A 47 2.85 -9.37 4.30
C ILE A 47 1.74 -10.43 4.22
N SER A 48 0.50 -10.03 4.51
CA SER A 48 -0.67 -10.90 4.45
C SER A 48 -0.96 -11.39 3.03
N THR A 49 -0.76 -10.54 2.01
CA THR A 49 -0.92 -10.94 0.61
C THR A 49 0.06 -12.03 0.19
N ALA A 50 1.31 -11.95 0.64
CA ALA A 50 2.33 -12.94 0.31
C ALA A 50 2.28 -14.22 1.15
N ALA A 51 1.49 -14.24 2.23
CA ALA A 51 1.57 -15.28 3.27
C ALA A 51 1.46 -16.72 2.72
N ASN A 52 0.58 -16.94 1.74
CA ASN A 52 0.30 -18.27 1.19
C ASN A 52 1.24 -18.69 0.04
N ILE A 53 2.17 -17.84 -0.40
CA ILE A 53 3.11 -18.17 -1.47
C ILE A 53 4.24 -19.05 -0.89
N ASN A 54 4.47 -20.23 -1.45
CA ASN A 54 5.53 -21.13 -0.99
C ASN A 54 6.91 -20.75 -1.58
N ALA A 55 7.44 -19.63 -1.12
CA ALA A 55 8.77 -19.11 -1.46
C ALA A 55 9.36 -18.32 -0.28
N PRO A 56 10.70 -18.15 -0.21
CA PRO A 56 11.34 -17.19 0.69
C PRO A 56 10.73 -15.80 0.55
N LYS A 57 10.58 -15.10 1.68
CA LYS A 57 9.98 -13.76 1.75
C LYS A 57 10.93 -12.81 2.45
N GLU A 58 11.14 -11.64 1.86
CA GLU A 58 11.93 -10.57 2.45
C GLU A 58 11.09 -9.31 2.58
N GLN A 59 11.17 -8.66 3.75
CA GLN A 59 10.44 -7.45 4.05
C GLN A 59 11.36 -6.25 3.98
N TRP A 60 11.03 -5.31 3.10
CA TRP A 60 11.85 -4.13 2.83
C TRP A 60 11.12 -2.87 3.25
N LYS A 61 11.67 -2.15 4.23
CA LYS A 61 11.10 -0.86 4.68
C LYS A 61 11.00 0.16 3.53
N ALA A 62 11.94 0.11 2.58
CA ALA A 62 11.95 0.96 1.39
C ALA A 62 10.77 0.72 0.43
N LEU A 63 10.04 -0.39 0.57
CA LEU A 63 8.82 -0.68 -0.19
C LEU A 63 7.54 -0.23 0.53
N ASN A 64 7.64 0.41 1.70
CA ASN A 64 6.47 0.95 2.38
C ASN A 64 5.77 1.99 1.48
N GLY A 65 4.46 2.12 1.65
CA GLY A 65 3.70 3.18 0.99
C GLY A 65 4.25 4.55 1.37
N ILE A 66 4.14 5.51 0.44
CA ILE A 66 4.56 6.89 0.66
C ILE A 66 3.96 7.43 1.96
N HIS A 67 4.77 8.05 2.79
CA HIS A 67 4.32 8.60 4.07
C HIS A 67 3.54 9.90 3.83
N ALA A 68 2.23 9.88 4.08
CA ALA A 68 1.35 11.03 3.85
C ALA A 68 1.37 12.07 4.99
N GLY A 69 2.23 11.87 6.00
CA GLY A 69 2.42 12.80 7.11
C GLY A 69 1.11 13.08 7.85
N ILE A 70 0.75 14.35 7.97
CA ILE A 70 -0.49 14.76 8.66
C ILE A 70 -1.79 14.30 7.95
N PHE A 71 -1.70 13.77 6.72
CA PHE A 71 -2.85 13.25 5.97
C PHE A 71 -3.02 11.73 6.05
N GLU A 72 -2.18 11.04 6.83
CA GLU A 72 -2.38 9.63 7.17
C GLU A 72 -3.78 9.42 7.77
N GLY A 73 -4.51 8.43 7.27
CA GLY A 73 -5.88 8.18 7.73
C GLY A 73 -6.95 8.97 7.00
N LEU A 74 -6.64 10.07 6.31
CA LEU A 74 -7.65 10.92 5.66
C LEU A 74 -8.07 10.39 4.29
N THR A 75 -9.28 10.72 3.87
CA THR A 75 -9.73 10.59 2.47
C THR A 75 -9.28 11.78 1.65
N PHE A 76 -9.16 11.63 0.33
CA PHE A 76 -8.86 12.76 -0.55
C PHE A 76 -9.90 13.89 -0.45
N ARG A 77 -11.17 13.55 -0.16
CA ARG A 77 -12.22 14.55 0.07
C ARG A 77 -11.95 15.35 1.34
N GLU A 78 -11.67 14.67 2.46
CA GLU A 78 -11.32 15.34 3.72
C GLU A 78 -10.07 16.24 3.56
N VAL A 79 -9.08 15.83 2.75
CA VAL A 79 -7.91 16.66 2.43
C VAL A 79 -8.30 17.88 1.60
N ALA A 80 -9.13 17.72 0.56
CA ALA A 80 -9.55 18.84 -0.28
C ALA A 80 -10.41 19.87 0.48
N GLU A 81 -11.25 19.41 1.41
CA GLU A 81 -12.14 20.25 2.21
C GLU A 81 -11.37 21.00 3.32
N ASN A 82 -10.44 20.33 4.01
CA ASN A 82 -9.74 20.92 5.17
C ASN A 82 -8.37 21.52 4.85
N TYR A 83 -7.75 21.12 3.73
CA TYR A 83 -6.39 21.50 3.33
C TYR A 83 -6.35 21.85 1.83
N SER A 84 -7.23 22.75 1.40
CA SER A 84 -7.43 23.10 -0.02
C SER A 84 -6.15 23.59 -0.72
N GLU A 85 -5.32 24.38 -0.02
CA GLU A 85 -4.04 24.87 -0.54
C GLU A 85 -3.05 23.74 -0.80
N GLU A 86 -2.92 22.79 0.14
CA GLU A 86 -2.06 21.62 0.02
C GLU A 86 -2.55 20.66 -1.08
N PHE A 87 -3.87 20.46 -1.17
CA PHE A 87 -4.48 19.68 -2.24
C PHE A 87 -4.16 20.29 -3.61
N ALA A 88 -4.27 21.61 -3.75
CA ALA A 88 -3.94 22.31 -4.98
C ALA A 88 -2.42 22.29 -5.27
N ALA A 89 -1.57 22.45 -4.25
CA ALA A 89 -0.11 22.39 -4.38
C ALA A 89 0.35 21.01 -4.89
N ARG A 90 -0.18 19.94 -4.30
CA ARG A 90 0.05 18.58 -4.79
C ARG A 90 -0.46 18.36 -6.20
N GLY A 91 -1.60 18.96 -6.57
CA GLY A 91 -2.13 18.93 -7.92
C GLY A 91 -1.22 19.59 -8.96
N ARG A 92 -0.60 20.73 -8.61
CA ARG A 92 0.31 21.47 -9.49
C ARG A 92 1.64 20.76 -9.72
N SER A 93 2.16 20.05 -8.72
CA SER A 93 3.50 19.47 -8.77
C SER A 93 3.58 18.13 -8.02
N LYS A 94 2.82 17.13 -8.47
CA LYS A 94 2.67 15.85 -7.75
C LYS A 94 3.98 15.13 -7.44
N TYR A 95 5.00 15.26 -8.32
CA TYR A 95 6.29 14.60 -8.13
C TYR A 95 7.19 15.30 -7.11
N TYR A 96 7.17 16.63 -7.06
CA TYR A 96 8.05 17.41 -6.18
C TYR A 96 7.38 17.86 -4.87
N TYR A 97 6.05 17.77 -4.80
CA TYR A 97 5.29 18.07 -3.61
C TYR A 97 5.63 17.06 -2.51
N ARG A 98 5.95 17.58 -1.32
CA ARG A 98 6.17 16.81 -0.10
C ARG A 98 5.00 16.99 0.83
N TYR A 99 4.43 15.90 1.34
CA TYR A 99 3.40 15.97 2.37
C TYR A 99 3.93 16.64 3.64
N PRO A 100 3.15 17.50 4.32
CA PRO A 100 3.59 18.07 5.59
C PRO A 100 3.83 16.96 6.63
N GLY A 101 5.06 16.86 7.13
CA GLY A 101 5.50 15.77 8.01
C GLY A 101 5.65 14.41 7.33
N GLY A 102 5.62 14.37 6.00
CA GLY A 102 5.70 13.18 5.17
C GLY A 102 6.81 13.24 4.12
N GLU A 103 6.60 12.50 3.04
CA GLU A 103 7.50 12.40 1.88
C GLU A 103 7.07 13.30 0.72
#